data_AF-A0A259SJD1-F1
#
_entry.id   AF-A0A259SJD1-F1
#
_cell.length_a   1.000
_cell.length_b   1.000
_cell.length_c   1.000
_cell.angle_alpha   90.00
_cell.angle_beta   90.00
_cell.angle_gamma   90.00
#
_symmetry.space_group_name_H-M   'P 1'
#
loop_
_entity.id
_entity.type
_entity.pdbx_description
1 polymer ?
#
loop_
_entity_poly.entity_id
_entity_poly.type
_entity_poly.pdbx_seq_one_letter_code
_entity_poly.pdbx_strand_id
1 'polypeptide(L)'
;MVADANGTWFIWVVASQSVAIAAATIEPVIGTGRRELAVLAVTSWSVGVFLYAAAGIFVALRLMLYRFGPEDLTAPYWVSMGALAISVLAGARIVEMADAPMVQATRGLIAGLTVVLWAFATWLIPALVAAGWWRHVARRLPLPYDATLWSIVFPLGMYGVAGIYLGQADQLPVVGMVGRVELWVAFAAWLVVFVAMVRHLWLSVVVGARTRRDEKPGAVAR
;
A
#
# COMPACT_ATOMS: atom_id res chain seq x y z
N MET A 1 16.19 17.75 0.39
CA MET A 1 15.58 16.90 -0.66
C MET A 1 15.75 15.41 -0.34
N VAL A 2 16.96 14.83 -0.34
CA VAL A 2 17.11 13.38 -0.02
C VAL A 2 16.85 13.07 1.47
N ALA A 3 17.17 14.01 2.37
CA ALA A 3 16.96 13.84 3.81
C ALA A 3 15.48 13.64 4.22
N ASP A 4 14.54 14.19 3.44
CA ASP A 4 13.09 14.17 3.74
C ASP A 4 12.35 12.99 3.07
N ALA A 5 13.05 12.23 2.23
CA ALA A 5 12.47 11.13 1.47
C ALA A 5 12.00 10.01 2.41
N ASN A 6 10.70 9.74 2.44
CA ASN A 6 10.13 8.72 3.32
C ASN A 6 8.97 7.99 2.63
N GLY A 7 8.38 7.01 3.33
CA GLY A 7 7.34 6.15 2.78
C GLY A 7 6.13 6.88 2.17
N THR A 8 5.85 8.13 2.56
CA THR A 8 4.74 8.91 1.99
C THR A 8 4.96 9.31 0.53
N TRP A 9 6.20 9.32 0.03
CA TRP A 9 6.49 9.65 -1.37
C TRP A 9 5.91 8.59 -2.32
N PHE A 10 5.76 7.35 -1.84
CA PHE A 10 5.09 6.29 -2.59
C PHE A 10 3.58 6.53 -2.76
N ILE A 11 2.97 7.49 -2.04
CA ILE A 11 1.56 7.87 -2.25
C ILE A 11 1.33 8.42 -3.66
N TRP A 12 2.32 9.10 -4.26
CA TRP A 12 2.21 9.54 -5.67
C TRP A 12 2.06 8.37 -6.64
N VAL A 13 2.77 7.27 -6.37
CA VAL A 13 2.61 6.02 -7.12
C VAL A 13 1.20 5.48 -6.93
N VAL A 14 0.74 5.39 -5.68
CA VAL A 14 -0.61 4.89 -5.37
C VAL A 14 -1.69 5.71 -6.08
N ALA A 15 -1.57 7.04 -6.09
CA ALA A 15 -2.50 7.92 -6.79
C ALA A 15 -2.54 7.66 -8.30
N SER A 16 -1.37 7.57 -8.95
CA SER A 16 -1.28 7.26 -10.38
C SER A 16 -1.87 5.88 -10.70
N GLN A 17 -1.49 4.85 -9.94
CA GLN A 17 -2.00 3.50 -10.16
C GLN A 17 -3.51 3.39 -9.90
N SER A 18 -4.06 4.17 -8.98
CA SER A 18 -5.52 4.25 -8.75
C SER A 18 -6.25 4.79 -9.97
N VAL A 19 -5.71 5.79 -10.66
CA VAL A 19 -6.26 6.30 -11.93
C VAL A 19 -6.22 5.22 -13.01
N ALA A 20 -5.11 4.47 -13.11
CA ALA A 20 -5.00 3.36 -14.05
C ALA A 20 -6.05 2.27 -13.79
N ILE A 21 -6.22 1.86 -12.53
CA ILE A 21 -7.23 0.87 -12.12
C ILE A 21 -8.65 1.36 -12.42
N ALA A 22 -8.94 2.63 -12.12
CA ALA A 22 -10.25 3.21 -12.38
C ALA A 22 -10.58 3.21 -13.88
N ALA A 23 -9.63 3.63 -14.73
CA ALA A 23 -9.78 3.62 -16.17
C ALA A 23 -10.02 2.20 -16.73
N ALA A 24 -9.22 1.22 -16.29
CA ALA A 24 -9.38 -0.18 -16.69
C ALA A 24 -10.69 -0.81 -16.19
N THR A 25 -11.20 -0.38 -15.03
CA THR A 25 -12.45 -0.90 -14.45
C THR A 25 -13.70 -0.32 -15.12
N ILE A 26 -13.62 0.93 -15.59
CA ILE A 26 -14.75 1.62 -16.25
C ILE A 26 -14.88 1.19 -17.72
N GLU A 27 -13.76 0.88 -18.39
CA GLU A 27 -13.72 0.52 -19.82
C GLU A 27 -14.74 -0.52 -20.28
N PRO A 28 -14.99 -1.63 -19.56
CA PRO A 28 -15.96 -2.63 -19.98
C PRO A 28 -17.41 -2.14 -19.88
N VAL A 29 -17.69 -1.20 -18.98
CA VAL A 29 -19.05 -0.74 -18.62
C VAL A 29 -19.51 0.40 -19.54
N ILE A 30 -18.58 1.13 -20.15
CA ILE A 30 -18.89 2.25 -21.04
C ILE A 30 -19.00 1.81 -22.51
N GLY A 31 -19.99 2.34 -23.21
CA GLY A 31 -20.20 2.09 -24.65
C GLY A 31 -19.30 2.92 -25.57
N THR A 32 -18.84 4.10 -25.11
CA THR A 32 -18.07 5.07 -25.91
C THR A 32 -16.87 5.60 -25.14
N GLY A 33 -15.68 5.65 -25.75
CA GLY A 33 -14.47 6.21 -25.10
C GLY A 33 -13.47 5.17 -24.59
N ARG A 34 -13.63 3.89 -24.94
CA ARG A 34 -12.72 2.79 -24.55
C ARG A 34 -11.26 3.06 -24.91
N ARG A 35 -11.01 3.67 -26.08
CA ARG A 35 -9.67 4.04 -26.53
C ARG A 35 -9.01 5.09 -25.62
N GLU A 36 -9.77 6.09 -25.19
CA GLU A 36 -9.26 7.14 -24.30
C GLU A 36 -8.96 6.58 -22.91
N LEU A 37 -9.81 5.67 -22.39
CA LEU A 37 -9.55 4.98 -21.14
C LEU A 37 -8.33 4.06 -21.22
N ALA A 38 -8.14 3.37 -22.34
CA ALA A 38 -6.93 2.58 -22.59
C ALA A 38 -5.66 3.44 -22.58
N VAL A 39 -5.68 4.60 -23.23
CA VAL A 39 -4.55 5.56 -23.18
C VAL A 39 -4.32 6.04 -21.76
N LEU A 40 -5.37 6.48 -21.06
CA LEU A 40 -5.29 6.96 -19.69
C LEU A 40 -4.72 5.89 -18.74
N ALA A 41 -5.19 4.64 -18.87
CA ALA A 41 -4.74 3.53 -18.04
C ALA A 41 -3.25 3.25 -18.23
N VAL A 42 -2.81 3.08 -19.48
CA VAL A 42 -1.42 2.77 -19.82
C VAL A 42 -0.48 3.93 -19.46
N THR A 43 -0.86 5.18 -19.76
CA THR A 43 -0.04 6.35 -19.42
C THR A 43 0.09 6.51 -17.91
N SER A 44 -1.03 6.40 -17.17
CA SER A 44 -1.01 6.54 -15.72
C SER A 44 -0.26 5.41 -15.02
N TRP A 45 -0.36 4.17 -15.53
CA TRP A 45 0.42 3.05 -15.03
C TRP A 45 1.92 3.27 -15.25
N SER A 46 2.30 3.73 -16.45
CA SER A 46 3.70 4.00 -16.81
C SER A 46 4.30 5.08 -15.92
N VAL A 47 3.59 6.20 -15.72
CA VAL A 47 3.99 7.28 -14.82
C VAL A 47 4.16 6.76 -13.39
N GLY A 48 3.23 5.93 -12.91
CA GLY A 48 3.32 5.31 -11.59
C GLY A 48 4.58 4.43 -11.43
N VAL A 49 4.95 3.64 -12.43
CA VAL A 49 6.17 2.82 -12.42
C VAL A 49 7.43 3.70 -12.35
N PHE A 50 7.50 4.78 -13.13
CA PHE A 50 8.64 5.71 -13.07
C PHE A 50 8.71 6.45 -11.72
N LEU A 51 7.57 6.87 -11.18
CA LEU A 51 7.49 7.48 -9.85
C LEU A 51 7.97 6.51 -8.77
N TYR A 52 7.65 5.22 -8.90
CA TYR A 52 8.12 4.19 -7.98
C TYR A 52 9.64 4.06 -8.02
N ALA A 53 10.23 3.97 -9.22
CA ALA A 53 11.67 3.89 -9.38
C ALA A 53 12.37 5.13 -8.78
N ALA A 54 11.87 6.34 -9.06
CA ALA A 54 12.41 7.58 -8.52
C ALA A 54 12.32 7.61 -6.98
N ALA A 55 11.14 7.36 -6.41
CA ALA A 55 10.94 7.32 -4.95
C ALA A 55 11.81 6.25 -4.28
N GLY A 56 11.90 5.07 -4.90
CA GLY A 56 12.75 3.97 -4.44
C GLY A 56 14.23 4.33 -4.40
N ILE A 57 14.75 5.00 -5.44
CA ILE A 57 16.13 5.49 -5.48
C ILE A 57 16.37 6.51 -4.36
N PHE A 58 15.50 7.50 -4.19
CA PHE A 58 15.65 8.50 -3.13
C PHE A 58 15.62 7.90 -1.73
N VAL A 59 14.73 6.94 -1.49
CA VAL A 59 14.64 6.24 -0.20
C VAL A 59 15.88 5.35 0.01
N ALA A 60 16.33 4.61 -0.99
CA ALA A 60 17.55 3.80 -0.91
C ALA A 60 18.78 4.66 -0.62
N LEU A 61 18.93 5.78 -1.34
CA LEU A 61 20.00 6.75 -1.09
C LEU A 61 19.93 7.31 0.33
N ARG A 62 18.74 7.64 0.84
CA ARG A 62 18.59 8.10 2.23
C ARG A 62 19.05 7.04 3.23
N LEU A 63 18.69 5.77 3.03
CA LEU A 63 19.09 4.66 3.89
C LEU A 63 20.60 4.39 3.85
N MET A 64 21.26 4.65 2.72
CA MET A 64 22.71 4.46 2.57
C MET A 64 23.54 5.65 3.09
N LEU A 65 23.04 6.88 2.94
CA LEU A 65 23.79 8.11 3.22
C LEU A 65 23.58 8.65 4.64
N TYR A 66 22.47 8.30 5.29
CA TYR A 66 22.14 8.78 6.63
C TYR A 66 22.08 7.65 7.64
N ARG A 67 22.40 7.96 8.90
CA ARG A 67 22.36 6.99 10.00
C ARG A 67 20.91 6.58 10.23
N PHE A 68 20.57 5.35 9.88
CA PHE A 68 19.21 4.82 9.99
C PHE A 68 19.04 4.03 11.29
N GLY A 69 18.19 4.53 12.19
CA GLY A 69 17.89 3.92 13.48
C GLY A 69 16.58 3.12 13.48
N PRO A 70 16.36 2.25 14.48
CA PRO A 70 15.08 1.56 14.70
C PRO A 70 13.87 2.51 14.82
N GLU A 71 14.10 3.70 15.37
CA GLU A 71 13.15 4.80 15.52
C GLU A 71 12.65 5.35 14.17
N ASP A 72 13.52 5.39 13.15
CA ASP A 72 13.21 5.91 11.81
C ASP A 72 12.36 4.93 10.98
N LEU A 73 12.28 3.68 11.42
CA LEU A 73 11.58 2.59 10.76
C LEU A 73 10.06 2.71 10.98
N THR A 74 9.48 3.68 10.29
CA THR A 74 8.08 4.07 10.43
C THR A 74 7.16 3.17 9.58
N ALA A 75 5.90 3.02 10.01
CA ALA A 75 4.89 2.25 9.28
C ALA A 75 4.74 2.64 7.78
N PRO A 76 4.92 3.90 7.35
CA PRO A 76 4.91 4.27 5.94
C PRO A 76 5.93 3.54 5.06
N TYR A 77 7.00 2.93 5.59
CA TYR A 77 7.88 2.09 4.77
C TYR A 77 7.15 0.90 4.14
N TRP A 78 6.07 0.39 4.76
CA TRP A 78 5.21 -0.62 4.16
C TRP A 78 4.49 -0.13 2.89
N VAL A 79 4.30 1.19 2.74
CA VAL A 79 3.71 1.79 1.53
C VAL A 79 4.61 1.57 0.31
N SER A 80 5.92 1.35 0.47
CA SER A 80 6.79 0.93 -0.64
C SER A 80 6.33 -0.41 -1.25
N MET A 81 6.12 -1.43 -0.41
CA MET A 81 5.56 -2.70 -0.86
C MET A 81 4.13 -2.53 -1.39
N GLY A 82 3.30 -1.73 -0.73
CA GLY A 82 1.93 -1.45 -1.18
C GLY A 82 1.85 -0.77 -2.54
N ALA A 83 2.79 0.12 -2.85
CA ALA A 83 2.88 0.81 -4.14
C ALA A 83 3.26 -0.15 -5.28
N LEU A 84 4.09 -1.17 -5.03
CA LEU A 84 4.28 -2.26 -5.97
C LEU A 84 3.00 -3.07 -6.14
N ALA A 85 2.36 -3.46 -5.05
CA ALA A 85 1.14 -4.27 -5.09
C ALA A 85 0.01 -3.61 -5.90
N ILE A 86 -0.25 -2.30 -5.70
CA ILE A 86 -1.24 -1.59 -6.52
C ILE A 86 -0.78 -1.44 -7.98
N SER A 87 0.52 -1.30 -8.25
CA SER A 87 1.05 -1.30 -9.62
C SER A 87 0.85 -2.64 -10.32
N VAL A 88 0.97 -3.75 -9.57
CA VAL A 88 0.69 -5.10 -10.05
C VAL A 88 -0.80 -5.26 -10.36
N LEU A 89 -1.68 -4.84 -9.45
CA LEU A 89 -3.11 -4.87 -9.69
C LEU A 89 -3.50 -4.05 -10.92
N ALA A 90 -2.97 -2.82 -11.05
CA ALA A 90 -3.21 -1.97 -12.21
C ALA A 90 -2.75 -2.63 -13.52
N GLY A 91 -1.56 -3.24 -13.52
CA GLY A 91 -1.03 -3.97 -14.66
C GLY A 91 -1.90 -5.16 -15.06
N ALA A 92 -2.30 -5.99 -14.09
CA ALA A 92 -3.21 -7.11 -14.33
C ALA A 92 -4.55 -6.65 -14.95
N ARG A 93 -5.11 -5.53 -14.48
CA ARG A 93 -6.36 -4.97 -15.04
C ARG A 93 -6.18 -4.44 -16.45
N ILE A 94 -5.04 -3.83 -16.77
CA ILE A 94 -4.72 -3.39 -18.13
C ILE A 94 -4.56 -4.60 -19.07
N VAL A 95 -3.94 -5.68 -18.60
CA VAL A 95 -3.80 -6.94 -19.35
C VAL A 95 -5.15 -7.64 -19.57
N GLU A 96 -6.21 -7.28 -18.85
CA GLU A 96 -7.57 -7.77 -19.10
C GLU A 96 -8.41 -6.85 -20.01
N MET A 97 -7.96 -5.62 -20.30
CA MET A 97 -8.73 -4.67 -21.10
C MET A 97 -8.97 -5.20 -22.52
N ALA A 98 -10.09 -4.75 -23.11
CA ALA A 98 -10.39 -5.01 -24.51
C ALA A 98 -9.29 -4.45 -25.42
N ASP A 99 -9.17 -5.05 -26.60
CA ASP A 99 -8.14 -4.67 -27.55
C ASP A 99 -8.31 -3.23 -28.05
N ALA A 100 -7.34 -2.40 -27.67
CA ALA A 100 -7.13 -1.06 -28.18
C ALA A 100 -5.68 -0.93 -28.65
N PRO A 101 -5.36 -0.07 -29.63
CA PRO A 101 -4.00 0.03 -30.18
C PRO A 101 -2.92 0.23 -29.12
N MET A 102 -3.19 1.05 -28.09
CA MET A 102 -2.26 1.30 -27.00
C MET A 102 -2.05 0.07 -26.09
N VAL A 103 -3.13 -0.65 -25.77
CA VAL A 103 -3.08 -1.86 -24.95
C VAL A 103 -2.36 -2.96 -25.72
N GLN A 104 -2.68 -3.20 -26.98
CA GLN A 104 -2.01 -4.22 -27.80
C GLN A 104 -0.49 -3.98 -27.89
N ALA A 105 -0.06 -2.72 -28.05
CA ALA A 105 1.36 -2.37 -28.11
C ALA A 105 2.11 -2.62 -26.79
N THR A 106 1.42 -2.58 -25.65
CA THR A 106 2.05 -2.60 -24.32
C THR A 106 1.73 -3.85 -23.50
N ARG A 107 0.73 -4.66 -23.88
CA ARG A 107 0.20 -5.80 -23.11
C ARG A 107 1.30 -6.76 -22.65
N GLY A 108 2.18 -7.19 -23.57
CA GLY A 108 3.28 -8.11 -23.24
C GLY A 108 4.30 -7.50 -22.28
N LEU A 109 4.64 -6.22 -22.45
CA LEU A 109 5.55 -5.50 -21.55
C LEU A 109 4.93 -5.33 -20.16
N ILE A 110 3.67 -4.92 -20.09
CA ILE A 110 2.93 -4.70 -18.84
C ILE A 110 2.77 -6.02 -18.10
N ALA A 111 2.41 -7.11 -18.77
CA ALA A 111 2.33 -8.45 -18.16
C ALA A 111 3.68 -8.86 -17.56
N GLY A 112 4.76 -8.79 -18.35
CA GLY A 112 6.10 -9.13 -17.87
C GLY A 112 6.56 -8.28 -16.68
N LEU A 113 6.37 -6.95 -16.75
CA LEU A 113 6.71 -6.05 -15.65
C LEU A 113 5.84 -6.29 -14.42
N THR A 114 4.57 -6.62 -14.59
CA THR A 114 3.64 -6.93 -13.49
C THR A 114 4.14 -8.13 -12.69
N VAL A 115 4.61 -9.20 -13.35
CA VAL A 115 5.22 -10.34 -12.67
C VAL A 115 6.50 -9.95 -11.93
N VAL A 116 7.37 -9.13 -12.55
CA VAL A 116 8.61 -8.65 -11.91
C VAL A 116 8.32 -7.80 -10.68
N LEU A 117 7.35 -6.87 -10.78
CA LEU A 117 6.94 -6.03 -9.66
C LEU A 117 6.34 -6.86 -8.52
N TRP A 118 5.56 -7.91 -8.84
CA TRP A 118 5.04 -8.84 -7.84
C TRP A 118 6.15 -9.62 -7.14
N ALA A 119 7.13 -10.13 -7.89
CA ALA A 119 8.29 -10.82 -7.30
C ALA A 119 9.10 -9.88 -6.40
N PHE A 120 9.28 -8.63 -6.81
CA PHE A 120 9.97 -7.62 -6.00
C PHE A 120 9.17 -7.25 -4.75
N ALA A 121 7.83 -7.12 -4.85
CA ALA A 121 6.96 -6.89 -3.69
C ALA A 121 7.06 -8.05 -2.68
N THR A 122 7.04 -9.29 -3.18
CA THR A 122 7.22 -10.51 -2.38
C THR A 122 8.54 -10.50 -1.63
N TRP A 123 9.62 -10.07 -2.29
CA TRP A 123 10.94 -9.97 -1.69
C TRP A 123 11.05 -8.91 -0.59
N LEU A 124 10.26 -7.84 -0.67
CA LEU A 124 10.21 -6.82 0.38
C LEU A 124 9.52 -7.31 1.66
N ILE A 125 8.62 -8.29 1.59
CA ILE A 125 7.89 -8.78 2.77
C ILE A 125 8.84 -9.30 3.86
N PRO A 126 9.77 -10.24 3.60
CA PRO A 126 10.74 -10.67 4.61
C PRO A 126 11.57 -9.53 5.21
N ALA A 127 12.00 -8.58 4.38
CA ALA A 127 12.78 -7.43 4.83
C ALA A 127 11.98 -6.53 5.77
N LEU A 128 10.72 -6.25 5.43
CA LEU A 128 9.82 -5.43 6.26
C LEU A 128 9.42 -6.12 7.56
N VAL A 129 9.19 -7.44 7.53
CA VAL A 129 8.92 -8.25 8.73
C VAL A 129 10.16 -8.27 9.64
N ALA A 130 11.35 -8.50 9.10
CA ALA A 130 12.59 -8.48 9.86
C ALA A 130 12.86 -7.10 10.49
N ALA A 131 12.58 -6.03 9.75
CA ALA A 131 12.69 -4.67 10.21
C ALA A 131 11.70 -4.35 11.37
N GLY A 132 10.44 -4.80 11.25
CA GLY A 132 9.45 -4.68 12.32
C GLY A 132 9.82 -5.51 13.55
N TRP A 133 10.32 -6.73 13.36
CA TRP A 133 10.81 -7.59 14.43
C TRP A 133 12.00 -6.96 15.16
N TRP A 134 12.96 -6.39 14.44
CA TRP A 134 14.10 -5.70 15.04
C TRP A 134 13.68 -4.51 15.91
N ARG A 135 12.75 -3.68 15.41
CA ARG A 135 12.21 -2.51 16.13
C ARG A 135 11.48 -2.90 17.42
N HIS A 136 10.60 -3.89 17.36
CA HIS A 136 9.70 -4.17 18.48
C HIS A 136 10.20 -5.27 19.42
N VAL A 137 10.87 -6.30 18.90
CA VAL A 137 11.32 -7.43 19.73
C VAL A 137 12.73 -7.19 20.26
N ALA A 138 13.68 -6.92 19.36
CA ALA A 138 15.08 -6.77 19.76
C ALA A 138 15.37 -5.42 20.44
N ARG A 139 14.71 -4.34 20.01
CA ARG A 139 14.87 -2.99 20.59
C ARG A 139 13.78 -2.62 21.60
N ARG A 140 12.77 -3.48 21.79
CA ARG A 140 11.69 -3.32 22.80
C ARG A 140 10.97 -1.98 22.73
N LEU A 141 10.85 -1.38 21.54
CA LEU A 141 10.03 -0.18 21.40
C LEU A 141 8.55 -0.53 21.63
N PRO A 142 7.85 0.20 22.51
CA PRO A 142 6.44 -0.04 22.77
C PRO A 142 5.61 0.09 21.49
N LEU A 143 4.52 -0.68 21.41
CA LEU A 143 3.52 -0.64 20.33
C LEU A 143 2.25 0.06 20.84
N PRO A 144 2.25 1.38 21.11
CA PRO A 144 1.00 2.09 21.29
C PRO A 144 0.24 2.08 19.96
N TYR A 145 -1.09 2.09 20.03
CA TYR A 145 -1.88 2.33 18.83
C TYR A 145 -1.55 3.73 18.30
N ASP A 146 -1.14 3.78 17.03
CA ASP A 146 -1.00 4.99 16.24
C ASP A 146 -1.76 4.77 14.92
N ALA A 147 -2.40 5.83 14.42
CA ALA A 147 -3.14 5.80 13.15
C ALA A 147 -2.25 5.35 11.98
N THR A 148 -0.93 5.53 12.08
CA THR A 148 0.04 5.07 11.07
C THR A 148 0.06 3.56 10.87
N LEU A 149 -0.46 2.75 11.82
CA LEU A 149 -0.58 1.29 11.67
C LEU A 149 -1.50 0.89 10.49
N TRP A 150 -2.47 1.73 10.12
CA TRP A 150 -3.31 1.51 8.95
C TRP A 150 -2.52 1.48 7.63
N SER A 151 -1.39 2.17 7.57
CA SER A 151 -0.47 2.16 6.43
C SER A 151 0.22 0.80 6.21
N ILE A 152 0.11 -0.15 7.15
CA ILE A 152 0.59 -1.54 7.02
C ILE A 152 -0.51 -2.46 6.49
N VAL A 153 -1.75 -2.25 6.96
CA VAL A 153 -2.91 -3.07 6.58
C VAL A 153 -3.23 -2.92 5.09
N PHE A 154 -3.15 -1.69 4.56
CA PHE A 154 -3.42 -1.42 3.15
C PHE A 154 -2.48 -2.21 2.22
N PRO A 155 -1.14 -2.14 2.35
CA PRO A 155 -0.22 -2.94 1.54
C PRO A 155 -0.48 -4.45 1.57
N LEU A 156 -0.76 -5.02 2.74
CA LEU A 156 -1.06 -6.45 2.88
C LEU A 156 -2.31 -6.84 2.09
N GLY A 157 -3.40 -6.08 2.24
CA GLY A 157 -4.62 -6.30 1.49
C GLY A 157 -4.40 -6.16 -0.02
N MET A 158 -3.69 -5.10 -0.44
CA MET A 158 -3.39 -4.85 -1.84
C MET A 158 -2.52 -5.95 -2.45
N TYR A 159 -1.53 -6.48 -1.73
CA TYR A 159 -0.69 -7.57 -2.22
C TYR A 159 -1.50 -8.87 -2.42
N GLY A 160 -2.41 -9.18 -1.48
CA GLY A 160 -3.35 -10.29 -1.62
C GLY A 160 -4.24 -10.17 -2.86
N VAL A 161 -4.89 -9.01 -3.03
CA VAL A 161 -5.75 -8.73 -4.20
C VAL A 161 -4.94 -8.75 -5.50
N ALA A 162 -3.77 -8.11 -5.52
CA ALA A 162 -2.89 -8.08 -6.69
C ALA A 162 -2.47 -9.49 -7.11
N GLY A 163 -2.12 -10.36 -6.17
CA GLY A 163 -1.79 -11.76 -6.45
C GLY A 163 -2.96 -12.54 -7.06
N ILE A 164 -4.20 -12.31 -6.59
CA ILE A 164 -5.41 -12.94 -7.14
C ILE A 164 -5.63 -12.53 -8.59
N TYR A 165 -5.62 -11.22 -8.87
CA TYR A 165 -5.84 -10.70 -10.23
C TYR A 165 -4.71 -11.07 -11.18
N LEU A 166 -3.45 -10.99 -10.74
CA LEU A 166 -2.31 -11.43 -11.52
C LEU A 166 -2.40 -12.93 -11.87
N GLY A 167 -2.79 -13.75 -10.90
CA GLY A 167 -3.00 -15.18 -11.11
C GLY A 167 -4.08 -15.49 -12.15
N GLN A 168 -5.11 -14.63 -12.27
CA GLN A 168 -6.18 -14.76 -13.26
C GLN A 168 -5.74 -14.23 -14.64
N ALA A 169 -5.14 -13.05 -14.69
CA ALA A 169 -4.72 -12.38 -15.92
C ALA A 169 -3.64 -13.17 -16.68
N ASP A 170 -2.61 -13.64 -15.98
CA ASP A 170 -1.45 -14.33 -16.59
C ASP A 170 -1.51 -15.86 -16.44
N GLN A 171 -2.64 -16.42 -15.99
CA GLN A 171 -2.83 -17.87 -15.78
C GLN A 171 -1.76 -18.47 -14.84
N LEU A 172 -1.44 -17.77 -13.76
CA LEU A 172 -0.45 -18.17 -12.75
C LEU A 172 -1.16 -18.63 -11.45
N PRO A 173 -1.63 -19.90 -11.37
CA PRO A 173 -2.46 -20.37 -10.25
C PRO A 173 -1.75 -20.32 -8.89
N VAL A 174 -0.42 -20.46 -8.88
CA VAL A 174 0.41 -20.35 -7.67
C VAL A 174 0.34 -18.94 -7.10
N VAL A 175 0.46 -17.91 -7.95
CA VAL A 175 0.40 -16.50 -7.56
C VAL A 175 -0.98 -16.16 -6.99
N GLY A 176 -2.04 -16.64 -7.63
CA GLY A 176 -3.41 -16.48 -7.13
C GLY A 176 -3.70 -17.22 -5.83
N MET A 177 -3.02 -18.34 -5.56
CA MET A 177 -3.12 -19.03 -4.27
C MET A 177 -2.41 -18.26 -3.16
N VAL A 178 -1.20 -17.76 -3.42
CA VAL A 178 -0.48 -16.88 -2.49
C VAL A 178 -1.34 -15.66 -2.15
N GLY A 179 -1.93 -15.01 -3.16
CA GLY A 179 -2.81 -13.87 -2.95
C GLY A 179 -4.03 -14.16 -2.05
N ARG A 180 -4.66 -15.33 -2.22
CA ARG A 180 -5.80 -15.76 -1.37
C ARG A 180 -5.40 -16.01 0.08
N VAL A 181 -4.26 -16.66 0.31
CA VAL A 181 -3.76 -16.91 1.67
C VAL A 181 -3.40 -15.59 2.34
N GLU A 182 -2.70 -14.72 1.62
CA GLU A 182 -2.32 -13.40 2.11
C GLU A 182 -3.54 -12.56 2.48
N LEU A 183 -4.64 -12.63 1.72
CA LEU A 183 -5.86 -11.87 2.01
C LEU A 183 -6.42 -12.19 3.40
N TRP A 184 -6.31 -13.44 3.86
CA TRP A 184 -6.70 -13.83 5.22
C TRP A 184 -5.74 -13.26 6.27
N VAL A 185 -4.44 -13.19 5.98
CA VAL A 185 -3.45 -12.54 6.84
C VAL A 185 -3.74 -11.05 6.95
N ALA A 186 -4.04 -10.39 5.82
CA ALA A 186 -4.43 -8.99 5.77
C ALA A 186 -5.71 -8.73 6.57
N PHE A 187 -6.71 -9.61 6.48
CA PHE A 187 -7.95 -9.52 7.26
C PHE A 187 -7.70 -9.67 8.76
N ALA A 188 -6.85 -10.61 9.17
CA ALA A 188 -6.46 -10.76 10.57
C ALA A 188 -5.74 -9.51 11.10
N ALA A 189 -4.78 -8.97 10.32
CA ALA A 189 -4.08 -7.73 10.66
C ALA A 189 -5.05 -6.54 10.76
N TRP A 190 -6.00 -6.43 9.81
CA TRP A 190 -7.06 -5.43 9.83
C TRP A 190 -7.88 -5.50 11.12
N LEU A 191 -8.32 -6.70 11.52
CA LEU A 191 -9.11 -6.89 12.72
C LEU A 191 -8.35 -6.48 13.99
N VAL A 192 -7.07 -6.83 14.08
CA VAL A 192 -6.20 -6.44 15.20
C VAL A 192 -6.08 -4.92 15.30
N VAL A 193 -5.77 -4.24 14.19
CA VAL A 193 -5.63 -2.77 14.15
C VAL A 193 -6.97 -2.09 14.44
N PHE A 194 -8.07 -2.62 13.93
CA PHE A 194 -9.41 -2.11 14.19
C PHE A 194 -9.79 -2.20 15.67
N VAL A 195 -9.58 -3.35 16.31
CA VAL A 195 -9.82 -3.52 17.76
C VAL A 195 -8.94 -2.57 18.57
N ALA A 196 -7.66 -2.40 18.19
CA ALA A 196 -6.75 -1.46 18.85
C ALA A 196 -7.24 0.00 18.72
N MET A 197 -7.75 0.39 17.55
CA MET A 197 -8.36 1.70 17.31
C MET A 197 -9.59 1.93 18.21
N VAL A 198 -10.53 0.98 18.21
CA VAL A 198 -11.76 1.08 19.02
C VAL A 198 -11.41 1.17 20.50
N ARG A 199 -10.46 0.37 20.98
CA ARG A 199 -9.96 0.45 22.36
C ARG A 199 -9.35 1.81 22.65
N HIS A 200 -8.52 2.33 21.75
CA HIS A 200 -7.88 3.65 21.92
C HIS A 200 -8.92 4.77 21.99
N LEU A 201 -9.89 4.78 21.07
CA LEU A 201 -10.99 5.75 21.04
C LEU A 201 -11.87 5.66 22.29
N TRP A 202 -12.17 4.44 22.74
CA TRP A 202 -12.95 4.24 23.96
C TRP A 202 -12.23 4.81 25.18
N LEU A 203 -10.94 4.53 25.35
CA LEU A 203 -10.15 5.05 26.46
C LEU A 203 -9.98 6.58 26.38
N SER A 204 -9.71 7.13 25.20
CA SER A 204 -9.47 8.57 25.05
C SER A 204 -10.76 9.40 25.20
N VAL A 205 -11.88 8.94 24.65
CA VAL A 205 -13.15 9.67 24.65
C VAL A 205 -13.96 9.41 25.92
N VAL A 206 -14.10 8.16 26.37
CA VAL A 206 -15.00 7.82 27.48
C VAL A 206 -14.33 8.02 28.85
N VAL A 207 -13.06 7.63 28.98
CA VAL A 207 -12.32 7.77 30.25
C VAL A 207 -11.74 9.18 30.38
N GLY A 208 -11.21 9.75 29.29
CA GLY A 208 -10.70 11.13 29.27
C GLY A 208 -11.77 12.21 29.45
N ALA A 209 -13.02 11.97 29.00
CA ALA A 209 -14.12 12.89 29.29
C ALA A 209 -14.62 12.80 30.74
N ARG A 210 -14.50 11.63 31.39
CA ARG A 210 -14.84 11.47 32.81
C ARG A 210 -13.88 12.23 33.72
N THR A 211 -12.57 12.09 33.52
CA THR A 211 -11.56 12.82 34.31
C THR A 211 -11.68 14.34 34.17
N ARG A 212 -11.95 14.86 32.95
CA ARG A 212 -12.17 16.31 32.73
C ARG A 212 -13.46 16.86 33.34
N ARG A 213 -14.47 16.00 33.55
CA ARG A 213 -15.72 16.37 34.23
C ARG A 213 -15.53 16.38 35.74
N ASP A 214 -14.74 15.45 36.27
CA ASP A 214 -14.43 15.33 37.69
C ASP A 214 -13.40 16.37 38.20
N GLU A 215 -12.64 17.02 37.30
CA GLU A 215 -11.81 18.20 37.61
C GLU A 215 -12.60 19.53 37.63
N LYS A 216 -13.84 19.56 37.14
CA LYS A 216 -14.73 20.74 37.17
C LYS A 216 -15.78 20.78 38.31
N PRO A 217 -15.50 20.42 39.58
CA PRO A 217 -16.31 20.85 40.72
C PRO A 217 -15.59 21.97 41.46
N GLY A 218 -15.84 23.25 41.10
CA GLY A 218 -15.36 24.36 41.95
C GLY A 218 -15.32 25.77 41.37
N ALA A 219 -15.49 26.00 40.07
CA ALA A 219 -15.43 27.34 39.51
C ALA A 219 -16.80 28.06 39.45
N VAL A 220 -17.64 27.93 40.49
CA VAL A 220 -18.76 28.85 40.76
C VAL A 220 -19.02 28.87 42.26
N ALA A 221 -18.28 29.71 43.00
CA ALA A 221 -18.77 30.27 44.26
C ALA A 221 -17.97 31.54 44.61
N ARG A 222 -18.65 32.68 44.37
CA ARG A 222 -18.44 34.03 44.92
C ARG A 222 -17.34 34.89 44.30
#